data_AF-A0A844FW24-F1
#
_entry.id   AF-A0A844FW24-F1
#
_cell.length_a   1.000
_cell.length_b   1.000
_cell.length_c   1.000
_cell.angle_alpha   90.00
_cell.angle_beta   90.00
_cell.angle_gamma   90.00
#
_symmetry.space_group_name_H-M   'P 1'
#
loop_
_entity.id
_entity.type
_entity.pdbx_description
1 polymer ?
#
loop_
_entity_poly.entity_id
_entity_poly.type
_entity_poly.pdbx_seq_one_letter_code
_entity_poly.pdbx_strand_id
1 'polypeptide(L)'
;MSSIQRNMKKLNKLFQVCVIILSLLLIMDNSAVHAQESFPLTIDHCGSGMSLHLYKIAEGKFGSYKYTEAFQDAINANININKLQNANETLIAATTLKGYAVNKENDHRIADGDVVKYEHLSNGLYLLVVDNYREGRRLWKYSPILIDMNDAKTISLTKRVDDEYFDYKLIKQWNGTSNPPDRITVDLYVNGKIERSVVLEKEKNYTYSWETDGYKDYSVVEHHVEGYKNTVSMAQNDGLVTIVLTNTKNQEQPPVVKSGDSTHITIYIFLLALSGLALILIGKRLEK
;
A
#
# COMPACT_ATOMS: atom_id res chain seq x y z
N MET A 1 -2.12 58.65 80.05
CA MET A 1 -2.76 58.41 78.74
C MET A 1 -4.00 57.55 78.99
N SER A 2 -5.21 58.10 78.79
CA SER A 2 -6.45 57.43 79.20
C SER A 2 -6.66 56.12 78.43
N SER A 3 -7.34 55.15 79.05
CA SER A 3 -7.72 53.85 78.46
C SER A 3 -8.26 53.99 77.02
N ILE A 4 -9.01 55.08 76.78
CA ILE A 4 -9.64 55.43 75.50
C ILE A 4 -8.57 55.74 74.43
N GLN A 5 -7.55 56.54 74.73
CA GLN A 5 -6.50 56.88 73.75
C GLN A 5 -5.66 55.65 73.34
N ARG A 6 -5.47 54.69 74.25
CA ARG A 6 -4.74 53.44 73.96
C ARG A 6 -5.56 52.51 73.06
N ASN A 7 -6.87 52.42 73.29
CA ASN A 7 -7.78 51.63 72.47
C ASN A 7 -7.97 52.24 71.06
N MET A 8 -8.05 53.57 70.96
CA MET A 8 -8.09 54.25 69.65
C MET A 8 -6.82 54.04 68.82
N LYS A 9 -5.63 54.05 69.44
CA LYS A 9 -4.37 53.73 68.73
C LYS A 9 -4.32 52.28 68.24
N LYS A 10 -4.84 51.33 69.03
CA LYS A 10 -4.94 49.91 68.60
C LYS A 10 -5.93 49.74 67.45
N LEU A 11 -7.08 50.40 67.51
CA LEU A 11 -8.10 50.34 66.45
C LEU A 11 -7.59 50.95 65.14
N ASN A 12 -6.87 52.07 65.21
CA ASN A 12 -6.28 52.70 64.02
C ASN A 12 -5.18 51.83 63.39
N LYS A 13 -4.38 51.14 64.22
CA LYS A 13 -3.36 50.20 63.75
C LYS A 13 -3.99 48.94 63.12
N LEU A 14 -5.10 48.46 63.68
CA LEU A 14 -5.87 47.34 63.11
C LEU A 14 -6.49 47.73 61.76
N PHE A 15 -7.06 48.94 61.67
CA PHE A 15 -7.63 49.47 60.44
C PHE A 15 -6.57 49.65 59.34
N GLN A 16 -5.39 50.19 59.69
CA GLN A 16 -4.26 50.30 58.76
C GLN A 16 -3.79 48.92 58.25
N VAL A 17 -3.72 47.92 59.12
CA VAL A 17 -3.37 46.55 58.71
C VAL A 17 -4.43 45.96 57.79
N CYS A 18 -5.73 46.18 58.08
CA CYS A 18 -6.81 45.74 57.20
C CYS A 18 -6.74 46.41 55.82
N VAL A 19 -6.44 47.71 55.73
CA VAL A 19 -6.29 48.42 54.45
C VAL A 19 -5.08 47.91 53.67
N ILE A 20 -3.96 47.61 54.34
CA ILE A 20 -2.77 47.03 53.70
C ILE A 20 -3.05 45.61 53.18
N ILE A 21 -3.76 44.78 53.95
CA ILE A 21 -4.15 43.43 53.50
C ILE A 21 -5.15 43.50 52.34
N LEU A 22 -6.12 44.42 52.38
CA LEU A 22 -7.08 44.61 51.30
C LEU A 22 -6.41 45.09 50.01
N SER A 23 -5.40 45.98 50.12
CA SER A 23 -4.62 46.45 48.98
C SER A 23 -3.65 45.37 48.45
N LEU A 24 -3.06 44.53 49.31
CA LEU A 24 -2.30 43.35 48.89
C LEU A 24 -3.17 42.31 48.18
N LEU A 25 -4.41 42.08 48.65
CA LEU A 25 -5.38 41.20 47.99
C LEU A 25 -5.81 41.73 46.61
N LEU A 26 -5.93 43.06 46.45
CA LEU A 26 -6.22 43.70 45.16
C LEU A 26 -5.05 43.64 44.15
N ILE A 27 -3.82 43.38 44.62
CA ILE A 27 -2.64 43.23 43.75
C ILE A 27 -2.45 41.76 43.31
N MET A 28 -3.09 40.78 43.96
CA MET A 28 -2.91 39.35 43.64
C MET A 28 -3.70 38.84 42.41
N ASP A 29 -4.56 39.63 41.79
CA ASP A 29 -5.37 39.21 40.62
C ASP A 29 -5.20 40.10 39.38
N ASN A 30 -3.97 40.56 39.11
CA ASN A 30 -3.61 41.12 37.79
C ASN A 30 -2.48 40.34 37.12
N SER A 31 -2.45 39.02 37.32
CA SER A 31 -1.93 38.18 36.25
C SER A 31 -2.90 38.36 35.10
N ALA A 32 -2.58 39.22 34.13
CA ALA A 32 -3.25 39.17 32.85
C ALA A 32 -3.19 37.70 32.43
N VAL A 33 -4.33 37.02 32.48
CA VAL A 33 -4.52 35.74 31.80
C VAL A 33 -4.39 36.14 30.34
N HIS A 34 -3.16 36.20 29.85
CA HIS A 34 -2.90 36.20 28.43
C HIS A 34 -3.56 34.92 27.96
N ALA A 35 -4.77 35.05 27.41
CA ALA A 35 -5.44 33.97 26.74
C ALA A 35 -4.40 33.42 25.77
N GLN A 36 -3.95 32.19 26.02
CA GLN A 36 -2.99 31.56 25.16
C GLN A 36 -3.62 31.53 23.77
N GLU A 37 -3.00 32.23 22.83
CA GLU A 37 -3.55 32.37 21.50
C GLU A 37 -3.81 30.97 20.92
N SER A 38 -5.07 30.73 20.58
CA SER A 38 -5.61 29.45 20.15
C SER A 38 -6.14 29.65 18.74
N PHE A 39 -5.63 28.86 17.81
CA PHE A 39 -5.93 28.97 16.40
C PHE A 39 -6.62 27.71 15.89
N PRO A 40 -7.81 27.82 15.28
CA PRO A 40 -8.46 26.67 14.68
C PRO A 40 -7.79 26.29 13.36
N LEU A 41 -7.66 24.99 13.13
CA LEU A 41 -7.24 24.40 11.86
C LEU A 41 -8.36 23.53 11.32
N THR A 42 -8.78 23.82 10.09
CA THR A 42 -9.75 23.00 9.35
C THR A 42 -9.01 22.26 8.24
N ILE A 43 -9.20 20.95 8.15
CA ILE A 43 -8.76 20.13 7.02
C ILE A 43 -10.01 19.76 6.23
N ASP A 44 -10.06 20.11 4.94
CA ASP A 44 -11.18 19.81 4.05
C ASP A 44 -10.76 18.86 2.90
N HIS A 45 -11.73 18.43 2.10
CA HIS A 45 -11.57 17.37 1.08
C HIS A 45 -11.12 16.03 1.68
N CYS A 46 -11.61 15.73 2.89
CA CYS A 46 -11.44 14.43 3.53
C CYS A 46 -12.46 13.42 2.98
N GLY A 47 -12.20 12.14 3.22
CA GLY A 47 -13.14 11.04 3.03
C GLY A 47 -13.36 10.34 4.37
N SER A 48 -14.57 9.83 4.60
CA SER A 48 -14.89 9.09 5.82
C SER A 48 -13.93 7.90 5.99
N GLY A 49 -13.32 7.79 7.17
CA GLY A 49 -12.33 6.76 7.49
C GLY A 49 -10.88 7.14 7.19
N MET A 50 -10.62 8.32 6.61
CA MET A 50 -9.25 8.83 6.50
C MET A 50 -8.61 8.99 7.88
N SER A 51 -7.37 8.52 8.03
CA SER A 51 -6.57 8.64 9.25
C SER A 51 -5.59 9.80 9.12
N LEU A 52 -5.74 10.82 9.98
CA LEU A 52 -4.94 12.04 9.99
C LEU A 52 -4.17 12.14 11.31
N HIS A 53 -2.88 12.41 11.22
CA HIS A 53 -1.98 12.57 12.34
C HIS A 53 -1.37 13.97 12.32
N LEU A 54 -1.67 14.77 13.35
CA LEU A 54 -1.13 16.11 13.50
C LEU A 54 -0.10 16.16 14.63
N TYR A 55 1.13 16.51 14.28
CA TYR A 55 2.26 16.59 15.23
C TYR A 55 2.66 18.05 15.44
N LYS A 56 2.80 18.50 16.69
CA LYS A 56 3.43 19.79 16.99
C LYS A 56 4.96 19.63 16.99
N ILE A 57 5.60 20.08 15.92
CA ILE A 57 7.03 19.83 15.72
C ILE A 57 7.91 20.93 16.30
N ALA A 58 7.43 22.17 16.33
CA ALA A 58 8.18 23.30 16.89
C ALA A 58 7.27 24.35 17.51
N GLU A 59 7.81 25.10 18.46
CA GLU A 59 7.15 26.22 19.11
C GLU A 59 7.74 27.54 18.63
N GLY A 60 6.96 28.62 18.78
CA GLY A 60 7.32 29.95 18.31
C GLY A 60 6.73 30.23 16.93
N LYS A 61 7.32 31.18 16.21
CA LYS A 61 6.85 31.65 14.90
C LYS A 61 7.94 31.50 13.84
N PHE A 62 7.55 31.53 12.56
CA PHE A 62 8.48 31.46 11.44
C PHE A 62 9.66 32.43 11.60
N GLY A 63 10.88 31.91 11.39
CA GLY A 63 12.14 32.61 11.63
C GLY A 63 12.70 32.47 13.05
N SER A 64 11.92 31.94 14.00
CA SER A 64 12.30 31.79 15.42
C SER A 64 11.87 30.45 16.05
N TYR A 65 11.44 29.48 15.24
CA TYR A 65 11.03 28.17 15.70
C TYR A 65 12.11 27.44 16.49
N LYS A 66 11.67 26.76 17.54
CA LYS A 66 12.46 25.80 18.31
C LYS A 66 11.73 24.47 18.32
N TYR A 67 12.41 23.39 17.99
CA TYR A 67 11.81 22.06 18.06
C TYR A 67 11.23 21.79 19.46
N THR A 68 10.08 21.14 19.50
CA THR A 68 9.50 20.61 20.73
C THR A 68 10.42 19.53 21.30
N GLU A 69 10.27 19.20 22.59
CA GLU A 69 11.06 18.13 23.23
C GLU A 69 10.99 16.80 22.46
N ALA A 70 9.79 16.42 22.01
CA ALA A 70 9.56 15.23 21.21
C ALA A 70 10.29 15.23 19.86
N PHE A 71 10.66 16.40 19.31
CA PHE A 71 11.31 16.54 18.00
C PHE A 71 12.75 17.06 18.08
N GLN A 72 13.40 17.04 19.24
CA GLN A 72 14.79 17.51 19.35
C GLN A 72 15.78 16.69 18.51
N ASP A 73 15.54 15.40 18.35
CA ASP A 73 16.29 14.51 17.48
C ASP A 73 16.25 14.92 16.00
N ALA A 74 15.22 15.66 15.57
CA ALA A 74 15.09 16.17 14.20
C ALA A 74 16.17 17.21 13.83
N ILE A 75 16.91 17.74 14.80
CA ILE A 75 18.10 18.58 14.55
C ILE A 75 19.13 17.81 13.70
N ASN A 76 19.21 16.48 13.85
CA ASN A 76 20.12 15.63 13.09
C ASN A 76 19.81 15.60 11.58
N ALA A 77 18.60 16.02 11.17
CA ALA A 77 18.23 16.15 9.77
C ALA A 77 18.94 17.31 9.06
N ASN A 78 19.55 18.23 9.83
CA ASN A 78 20.19 19.44 9.33
C ASN A 78 19.26 20.34 8.48
N ILE A 79 17.95 20.27 8.74
CA ILE A 79 16.92 21.10 8.10
C ILE A 79 16.76 22.39 8.89
N ASN A 80 16.90 23.52 8.21
CA ASN A 80 16.63 24.81 8.81
C ASN A 80 15.16 25.21 8.63
N ILE A 81 14.30 24.78 9.56
CA ILE A 81 12.86 25.09 9.56
C ILE A 81 12.54 26.59 9.63
N ASN A 82 13.53 27.43 9.97
CA ASN A 82 13.39 28.89 10.02
C ASN A 82 13.72 29.60 8.71
N LYS A 83 14.12 28.86 7.67
CA LYS A 83 14.59 29.42 6.40
C LYS A 83 14.00 28.75 5.16
N LEU A 84 12.92 27.97 5.30
CA LEU A 84 12.24 27.34 4.16
C LEU A 84 11.62 28.42 3.27
N GLN A 85 12.09 28.55 2.02
CA GLN A 85 11.71 29.68 1.16
C GLN A 85 10.69 29.33 0.08
N ASN A 86 10.58 28.06 -0.31
CA ASN A 86 9.74 27.64 -1.41
C ASN A 86 9.05 26.29 -1.14
N ALA A 87 8.04 25.98 -1.96
CA ALA A 87 7.23 24.77 -1.79
C ALA A 87 8.04 23.47 -1.87
N ASN A 88 9.10 23.43 -2.68
CA ASN A 88 9.94 22.24 -2.81
C ASN A 88 10.78 22.00 -1.54
N GLU A 89 11.40 23.04 -0.99
CA GLU A 89 12.09 22.97 0.30
C GLU A 89 11.15 22.57 1.43
N THR A 90 9.95 23.16 1.49
CA THR A 90 8.92 22.80 2.48
C THR A 90 8.51 21.34 2.38
N LEU A 91 8.33 20.81 1.17
CA LEU A 91 7.99 19.41 0.94
C LEU A 91 9.13 18.46 1.35
N ILE A 92 10.38 18.78 1.01
CA ILE A 92 11.55 17.98 1.42
C ILE A 92 11.67 17.97 2.94
N ALA A 93 11.48 19.13 3.58
CA ALA A 93 11.47 19.25 5.04
C ALA A 93 10.34 18.40 5.66
N ALA A 94 9.10 18.54 5.19
CA ALA A 94 7.96 17.77 5.66
C ALA A 94 8.18 16.26 5.53
N THR A 95 8.72 15.82 4.40
CA THR A 95 8.99 14.41 4.10
C THR A 95 10.06 13.84 5.03
N THR A 96 11.11 14.62 5.30
CA THR A 96 12.17 14.20 6.21
C THR A 96 11.66 14.13 7.65
N LEU A 97 10.91 15.15 8.08
CA LEU A 97 10.33 15.23 9.43
C LEU A 97 9.27 14.16 9.68
N LYS A 98 8.56 13.68 8.66
CA LYS A 98 7.70 12.48 8.74
C LYS A 98 8.47 11.26 9.26
N GLY A 99 9.72 11.07 8.86
CA GLY A 99 10.57 9.97 9.37
C GLY A 99 10.87 10.11 10.86
N TYR A 100 11.05 11.34 11.34
CA TYR A 100 11.23 11.62 12.76
C TYR A 100 9.91 11.56 13.56
N ALA A 101 8.74 11.60 12.92
CA ALA A 101 7.46 11.52 13.60
C ALA A 101 7.07 10.09 14.03
N VAL A 102 7.80 9.07 13.56
CA VAL A 102 7.52 7.66 13.85
C VAL A 102 7.53 7.40 15.35
N ASN A 103 6.47 6.76 15.85
CA ASN A 103 6.26 6.44 17.27
C ASN A 103 6.17 7.66 18.22
N LYS A 104 5.92 8.86 17.70
CA LYS A 104 5.69 10.05 18.53
C LYS A 104 4.21 10.30 18.76
N GLU A 105 3.90 10.90 19.90
CA GLU A 105 2.54 11.35 20.21
C GLU A 105 2.06 12.37 19.17
N ASN A 106 0.79 12.26 18.81
CA ASN A 106 0.12 13.12 17.85
C ASN A 106 -1.36 13.28 18.22
N ASP A 107 -1.99 14.33 17.69
CA ASP A 107 -3.44 14.41 17.66
C ASP A 107 -3.93 13.57 16.47
N HIS A 108 -4.34 12.33 16.76
CA HIS A 108 -4.87 11.39 15.79
C HIS A 108 -6.38 11.60 15.62
N ARG A 109 -6.81 11.82 14.38
CA ARG A 109 -8.22 11.92 14.01
C ARG A 109 -8.55 10.95 12.88
N ILE A 110 -9.73 10.37 12.98
CA ILE A 110 -10.36 9.67 11.87
C ILE A 110 -11.44 10.61 11.32
N ALA A 111 -11.39 10.91 10.03
CA ALA A 111 -12.38 11.75 9.39
C ALA A 111 -13.74 11.07 9.36
N ASP A 112 -14.78 11.80 9.73
CA ASP A 112 -16.18 11.41 9.56
C ASP A 112 -16.84 12.39 8.58
N GLY A 113 -16.59 12.16 7.29
CA GLY A 113 -17.02 13.01 6.19
C GLY A 113 -15.88 13.86 5.61
N ASP A 114 -16.25 15.02 5.07
CA ASP A 114 -15.36 15.85 4.23
C ASP A 114 -14.42 16.76 5.04
N VAL A 115 -14.71 16.97 6.34
CA VAL A 115 -14.03 17.98 7.15
C VAL A 115 -13.58 17.41 8.49
N VAL A 116 -12.34 17.72 8.87
CA VAL A 116 -11.77 17.50 10.20
C VAL A 116 -11.34 18.83 10.81
N LYS A 117 -11.64 19.05 12.09
CA LYS A 117 -11.32 20.30 12.79
C LYS A 117 -10.45 20.07 14.02
N TYR A 118 -9.50 20.98 14.22
CA TYR A 118 -8.71 21.13 15.44
C TYR A 118 -8.98 22.52 16.00
N GLU A 119 -9.66 22.61 17.14
CA GLU A 119 -10.20 23.88 17.65
C GLU A 119 -9.21 24.68 18.52
N HIS A 120 -8.18 24.00 19.05
CA HIS A 120 -7.34 24.52 20.14
C HIS A 120 -5.83 24.38 19.90
N LEU A 121 -5.35 24.80 18.73
CA LEU A 121 -3.92 24.74 18.44
C LEU A 121 -3.20 26.00 18.93
N SER A 122 -2.10 25.81 19.65
CA SER A 122 -1.20 26.90 20.04
C SER A 122 -0.25 27.29 18.91
N ASN A 123 0.33 28.49 18.98
CA ASN A 123 1.33 28.94 18.02
C ASN A 123 2.49 27.94 17.87
N GLY A 124 2.88 27.65 16.63
CA GLY A 124 3.96 26.72 16.35
C GLY A 124 3.92 26.16 14.94
N LEU A 125 4.93 25.35 14.62
CA LEU A 125 4.97 24.59 13.38
C LEU A 125 4.41 23.20 13.62
N TYR A 126 3.47 22.78 12.78
CA TYR A 126 2.84 21.47 12.82
C TYR A 126 3.15 20.68 11.56
N LEU A 127 3.20 19.35 11.70
CA LEU A 127 3.32 18.41 10.60
C LEU A 127 2.02 17.61 10.52
N LEU A 128 1.32 17.71 9.40
CA LEU A 128 0.19 16.86 9.07
C LEU A 128 0.67 15.67 8.23
N VAL A 129 0.39 14.46 8.70
CA VAL A 129 0.59 13.22 7.97
C VAL A 129 -0.77 12.54 7.82
N VAL A 130 -1.13 12.19 6.60
CA VAL A 130 -2.34 11.45 6.29
C VAL A 130 -1.92 10.07 5.81
N ASP A 131 -2.54 9.04 6.36
CA ASP A 131 -2.31 7.67 5.91
C ASP A 131 -2.82 7.48 4.48
N ASN A 132 -2.35 6.42 3.82
CA ASN A 132 -2.91 6.04 2.54
C ASN A 132 -4.40 5.74 2.72
N TYR A 133 -5.24 6.41 1.93
CA TYR A 133 -6.69 6.26 2.03
C TYR A 133 -7.21 5.46 0.85
N ARG A 134 -7.93 4.37 1.14
CA ARG A 134 -8.56 3.53 0.12
C ARG A 134 -10.05 3.81 0.09
N GLU A 135 -10.55 4.13 -1.11
CA GLU A 135 -11.97 4.28 -1.38
C GLU A 135 -12.32 3.41 -2.59
N GLY A 136 -13.00 2.29 -2.32
CA GLY A 136 -13.20 1.24 -3.33
C GLY A 136 -11.86 0.70 -3.85
N ARG A 137 -11.65 0.82 -5.18
CA ARG A 137 -10.43 0.42 -5.86
C ARG A 137 -9.40 1.55 -5.99
N ARG A 138 -9.69 2.76 -5.51
CA ARG A 138 -8.72 3.88 -5.58
C ARG A 138 -7.91 3.98 -4.31
N LEU A 139 -6.60 4.17 -4.48
CA LEU A 139 -5.66 4.50 -3.43
C LEU A 139 -5.23 5.96 -3.55
N TRP A 140 -5.58 6.73 -2.54
CA TRP A 140 -5.19 8.11 -2.42
C TRP A 140 -3.95 8.21 -1.54
N LYS A 141 -2.87 8.76 -2.12
CA LYS A 141 -1.63 9.07 -1.41
C LYS A 141 -1.55 10.58 -1.18
N TYR A 142 -1.08 10.95 0.01
CA TYR A 142 -0.96 12.34 0.43
C TYR A 142 0.49 12.64 0.82
N SER A 143 0.99 13.79 0.36
CA SER A 143 2.28 14.28 0.83
C SER A 143 2.14 14.89 2.22
N PRO A 144 3.15 14.73 3.10
CA PRO A 144 3.13 15.40 4.39
C PRO A 144 3.17 16.93 4.21
N ILE A 145 2.50 17.65 5.12
CA ILE A 145 2.32 19.11 5.03
C ILE A 145 2.86 19.77 6.29
N LEU A 146 3.71 20.78 6.13
CA LEU A 146 4.09 21.67 7.23
C LEU A 146 3.11 22.85 7.30
N ILE A 147 2.62 23.11 8.51
CA ILE A 147 1.59 24.12 8.79
C ILE A 147 2.11 25.05 9.89
N ASP A 148 2.42 26.29 9.52
CA ASP A 148 2.73 27.38 10.46
C ASP A 148 1.44 27.86 11.11
N MET A 149 1.16 27.48 12.34
CA MET A 149 -0.04 27.93 13.06
C MET A 149 0.24 29.26 13.75
N ASN A 150 -0.14 30.35 13.09
CA ASN A 150 -0.07 31.71 13.63
C ASN A 150 -1.39 32.48 13.49
N ASP A 151 -2.37 31.88 12.81
CA ASP A 151 -3.73 32.34 12.59
C ASP A 151 -4.63 31.11 12.33
N ALA A 152 -5.93 31.36 12.17
CA ALA A 152 -6.87 30.33 11.73
C ALA A 152 -6.56 29.91 10.28
N LYS A 153 -6.50 28.61 10.01
CA LYS A 153 -6.19 28.10 8.66
C LYS A 153 -7.15 27.02 8.20
N THR A 154 -7.32 26.96 6.88
CA THR A 154 -7.94 25.84 6.17
C THR A 154 -6.92 25.23 5.22
N ILE A 155 -6.76 23.91 5.29
CA ILE A 155 -5.90 23.13 4.39
C ILE A 155 -6.77 22.17 3.61
N SER A 156 -6.74 22.31 2.28
CA SER A 156 -7.40 21.37 1.39
C SER A 156 -6.47 20.24 1.00
N LEU A 157 -6.88 19.00 1.32
CA LEU A 157 -6.10 17.83 0.97
C LEU A 157 -6.09 17.63 -0.55
N THR A 158 -4.95 17.96 -1.14
CA THR A 158 -4.70 17.72 -2.56
C THR A 158 -4.05 16.35 -2.74
N LYS A 159 -4.68 15.56 -3.60
CA LYS A 159 -4.29 14.18 -3.91
C LYS A 159 -3.02 14.18 -4.74
N ARG A 160 -2.07 13.30 -4.41
CA ARG A 160 -0.86 13.11 -5.19
C ARG A 160 -0.76 11.64 -5.54
N VAL A 161 -1.05 11.33 -6.80
CA VAL A 161 -1.13 9.97 -7.36
C VAL A 161 -2.43 9.26 -6.95
N ASP A 162 -3.22 8.90 -7.96
CA ASP A 162 -4.36 7.98 -7.89
C ASP A 162 -3.87 6.64 -8.45
N ASP A 163 -3.62 5.68 -7.56
CA ASP A 163 -3.27 4.32 -7.95
C ASP A 163 -4.54 3.47 -7.84
N GLU A 164 -4.84 2.69 -8.88
CA GLU A 164 -5.96 1.75 -8.85
C GLU A 164 -5.48 0.39 -8.32
N TYR A 165 -6.14 -0.13 -7.29
CA TYR A 165 -5.96 -1.48 -6.80
C TYR A 165 -6.56 -2.50 -7.76
N PHE A 166 -5.83 -3.61 -7.93
CA PHE A 166 -6.29 -4.77 -8.66
C PHE A 166 -6.39 -5.97 -7.74
N ASP A 167 -7.53 -6.64 -7.81
CA ASP A 167 -7.76 -7.91 -7.15
C ASP A 167 -7.31 -9.03 -8.09
N TYR A 168 -6.59 -10.01 -7.57
CA TYR A 168 -6.15 -11.18 -8.30
C TYR A 168 -6.73 -12.44 -7.70
N LYS A 169 -7.10 -13.36 -8.57
CA LYS A 169 -7.56 -14.70 -8.19
C LYS A 169 -6.92 -15.75 -9.08
N LEU A 170 -6.11 -16.62 -8.49
CA LEU A 170 -5.57 -17.81 -9.13
C LEU A 170 -6.46 -19.01 -8.80
N ILE A 171 -6.93 -19.71 -9.83
CA ILE A 171 -7.80 -20.89 -9.71
C ILE A 171 -7.17 -22.05 -10.46
N LYS A 172 -7.02 -23.20 -9.80
CA LYS A 172 -6.65 -24.44 -10.49
C LYS A 172 -7.88 -25.22 -10.93
N GLN A 173 -7.85 -25.71 -12.17
CA GLN A 173 -8.79 -26.67 -12.71
C GLN A 173 -8.07 -27.95 -13.14
N TRP A 174 -8.78 -29.07 -13.01
CA TRP A 174 -8.32 -30.40 -13.38
C TRP A 174 -9.32 -31.01 -14.36
N ASN A 175 -8.84 -31.47 -15.51
CA ASN A 175 -9.64 -32.10 -16.55
C ASN A 175 -9.16 -33.54 -16.80
N GLY A 176 -10.10 -34.48 -16.93
CA GLY A 176 -9.79 -35.89 -17.18
C GLY A 176 -9.28 -36.66 -15.94
N THR A 177 -9.54 -36.19 -14.72
CA THR A 177 -9.18 -36.88 -13.47
C THR A 177 -10.20 -36.62 -12.37
N SER A 178 -10.45 -37.62 -11.51
CA SER A 178 -11.22 -37.48 -10.27
C SER A 178 -10.34 -37.46 -9.02
N ASN A 179 -9.04 -37.73 -9.17
CA ASN A 179 -8.08 -37.75 -8.07
C ASN A 179 -6.84 -36.89 -8.39
N PRO A 180 -6.98 -35.55 -8.37
CA PRO A 180 -5.83 -34.67 -8.52
C PRO A 180 -4.90 -34.71 -7.30
N PRO A 181 -3.61 -34.35 -7.45
CA PRO A 181 -2.62 -34.29 -6.36
C PRO A 181 -3.02 -33.32 -5.26
N ASP A 182 -2.71 -33.62 -4.00
CA ASP A 182 -3.18 -32.80 -2.87
C ASP A 182 -2.63 -31.37 -2.85
N ARG A 183 -1.46 -31.14 -3.47
CA ARG A 183 -0.86 -29.81 -3.61
C ARG A 183 -0.03 -29.69 -4.89
N ILE A 184 0.11 -28.45 -5.36
CA ILE A 184 1.00 -28.06 -6.46
C ILE A 184 1.64 -26.71 -6.12
N THR A 185 2.72 -26.38 -6.82
CA THR A 185 3.43 -25.10 -6.67
C THR A 185 3.33 -24.29 -7.96
N VAL A 186 3.05 -22.99 -7.83
CA VAL A 186 2.89 -22.07 -8.94
C VAL A 186 3.70 -20.80 -8.68
N ASP A 187 4.56 -20.45 -9.62
CA ASP A 187 5.33 -19.21 -9.60
C ASP A 187 4.67 -18.15 -10.48
N LEU A 188 4.57 -16.94 -9.94
CA LEU A 188 4.01 -15.75 -10.57
C LEU A 188 5.14 -14.77 -10.83
N TYR A 189 5.33 -14.43 -12.11
CA TYR A 189 6.38 -13.55 -12.57
C TYR A 189 5.83 -12.20 -13.02
N VAL A 190 6.57 -11.14 -12.70
CA VAL A 190 6.36 -9.79 -13.26
C VAL A 190 7.69 -9.32 -13.81
N ASN A 191 7.70 -8.84 -15.06
CA ASN A 191 8.91 -8.36 -15.73
C ASN A 191 10.08 -9.37 -15.69
N GLY A 192 9.76 -10.66 -15.83
CA GLY A 192 10.76 -11.75 -15.85
C GLY A 192 11.34 -12.15 -14.49
N LYS A 193 10.87 -11.58 -13.37
CA LYS A 193 11.29 -11.96 -12.02
C LYS A 193 10.15 -12.62 -11.27
N ILE A 194 10.47 -13.64 -10.47
CA ILE A 194 9.51 -14.24 -9.54
C ILE A 194 9.11 -13.16 -8.52
N GLU A 195 7.85 -12.79 -8.50
CA GLU A 195 7.29 -11.91 -7.48
C GLU A 195 6.66 -12.74 -6.36
N ARG A 196 6.08 -13.90 -6.69
CA ARG A 196 5.42 -14.78 -5.73
C ARG A 196 5.55 -16.24 -6.12
N SER A 197 5.70 -17.12 -5.12
CA SER A 197 5.53 -18.56 -5.25
C SER A 197 4.39 -19.00 -4.34
N VAL A 198 3.42 -19.72 -4.88
CA VAL A 198 2.16 -20.09 -4.21
C VAL A 198 2.01 -21.60 -4.22
N VAL A 199 1.72 -22.17 -3.05
CA VAL A 199 1.30 -23.57 -2.94
C VAL A 199 -0.23 -23.61 -2.95
N LEU A 200 -0.80 -24.26 -3.96
CA LEU A 200 -2.25 -24.48 -4.06
C LEU A 200 -2.60 -25.86 -3.53
N GLU A 201 -3.56 -25.93 -2.62
CA GLU A 201 -3.93 -27.14 -1.90
C GLU A 201 -5.37 -27.56 -2.22
N LYS A 202 -5.60 -28.88 -2.34
CA LYS A 202 -6.90 -29.48 -2.62
C LYS A 202 -7.95 -29.10 -1.57
N GLU A 203 -7.56 -29.09 -0.31
CA GLU A 203 -8.42 -28.72 0.83
C GLU A 203 -8.92 -27.26 0.73
N LYS A 204 -8.17 -26.39 0.06
CA LYS A 204 -8.53 -24.98 -0.20
C LYS A 204 -9.06 -24.77 -1.63
N ASN A 205 -9.57 -25.83 -2.24
CA ASN A 205 -10.09 -25.85 -3.60
C ASN A 205 -9.10 -25.33 -4.66
N TYR A 206 -7.80 -25.42 -4.37
CA TYR A 206 -6.72 -24.87 -5.20
C TYR A 206 -6.95 -23.42 -5.65
N THR A 207 -7.40 -22.58 -4.72
CA THR A 207 -7.60 -21.15 -4.96
C THR A 207 -6.63 -20.31 -4.14
N TYR A 208 -6.23 -19.18 -4.70
CA TYR A 208 -5.44 -18.17 -4.02
C TYR A 208 -5.83 -16.78 -4.51
N SER A 209 -5.91 -15.81 -3.60
CA SER A 209 -6.27 -14.43 -3.92
C SER A 209 -5.33 -13.45 -3.24
N TRP A 210 -5.05 -12.35 -3.92
CA TRP A 210 -4.21 -11.26 -3.42
C TRP A 210 -4.58 -9.95 -4.10
N GLU A 211 -4.11 -8.84 -3.53
CA GLU A 211 -4.30 -7.50 -4.08
C GLU A 211 -2.94 -6.90 -4.45
N THR A 212 -2.92 -5.99 -5.43
CA THR A 212 -1.73 -5.21 -5.77
C THR A 212 -2.05 -3.74 -6.00
N ASP A 213 -1.11 -2.88 -5.60
CA ASP A 213 -1.07 -1.48 -6.03
C ASP A 213 -0.80 -1.47 -7.56
N GLY A 214 -1.81 -1.10 -8.35
CA GLY A 214 -1.72 -1.05 -9.80
C GLY A 214 -1.86 -2.41 -10.49
N TYR A 215 -2.14 -2.36 -11.80
CA TYR A 215 -2.20 -3.56 -12.64
C TYR A 215 -0.81 -4.20 -12.80
N LYS A 216 -0.78 -5.52 -12.64
CA LYS A 216 0.37 -6.39 -12.89
C LYS A 216 0.03 -7.39 -14.00
N ASP A 217 0.89 -7.44 -15.00
CA ASP A 217 0.83 -8.45 -16.06
C ASP A 217 1.60 -9.71 -15.62
N TYR A 218 0.88 -10.65 -15.00
CA TYR A 218 1.49 -11.86 -14.44
C TYR A 218 1.71 -12.94 -15.51
N SER A 219 2.94 -13.42 -15.61
CA SER A 219 3.24 -14.71 -16.23
C SER A 219 3.20 -15.81 -15.17
N VAL A 220 2.51 -16.92 -15.48
CA VAL A 220 2.25 -18.00 -14.51
C VAL A 220 2.95 -19.27 -14.94
N VAL A 221 3.75 -19.84 -14.05
CA VAL A 221 4.49 -21.09 -14.28
C VAL A 221 4.14 -22.09 -13.19
N GLU A 222 3.44 -23.15 -13.55
CA GLU A 222 3.25 -24.29 -12.66
C GLU A 222 4.51 -25.16 -12.67
N HIS A 223 4.93 -25.62 -11.48
CA HIS A 223 5.97 -26.64 -11.38
C HIS A 223 5.47 -27.95 -11.99
N HIS A 224 6.39 -28.78 -12.48
CA HIS A 224 6.03 -29.99 -13.22
C HIS A 224 5.09 -30.90 -12.42
N VAL A 225 3.96 -31.28 -13.04
CA VAL A 225 3.02 -32.28 -12.52
C VAL A 225 2.97 -33.46 -13.48
N GLU A 226 3.47 -34.60 -13.01
CA GLU A 226 3.55 -35.84 -13.78
C GLU A 226 2.20 -36.27 -14.37
N GLY A 227 2.20 -36.60 -15.66
CA GLY A 227 1.01 -37.12 -16.36
C GLY A 227 -0.02 -36.06 -16.80
N TYR A 228 0.28 -34.77 -16.69
CA TYR A 228 -0.61 -33.69 -17.13
C TYR A 228 0.07 -32.72 -18.10
N LYS A 229 -0.74 -32.11 -18.96
CA LYS A 229 -0.41 -30.89 -19.70
C LYS A 229 -1.14 -29.71 -19.08
N ASN A 230 -0.45 -28.60 -18.88
CA ASN A 230 -1.06 -27.39 -18.34
C ASN A 230 -1.36 -26.33 -19.42
N THR A 231 -2.34 -25.47 -19.14
CA THR A 231 -2.64 -24.26 -19.89
C THR A 231 -3.04 -23.15 -18.92
N VAL A 232 -2.75 -21.90 -19.28
CA VAL A 232 -3.14 -20.72 -18.50
C VAL A 232 -4.08 -19.86 -19.33
N SER A 233 -5.17 -19.40 -18.73
CA SER A 233 -6.01 -18.34 -19.28
C SER A 233 -6.21 -17.23 -18.25
N MET A 234 -6.38 -16.01 -18.74
CA MET A 234 -6.58 -14.84 -17.90
C MET A 234 -7.82 -14.09 -18.39
N ALA A 235 -8.61 -13.62 -17.44
CA ALA A 235 -9.74 -12.75 -17.70
C ALA A 235 -9.69 -11.58 -16.72
N GLN A 236 -9.94 -10.38 -17.23
CA GLN A 236 -10.03 -9.17 -16.42
C GLN A 236 -11.45 -8.63 -16.50
N ASN A 237 -12.04 -8.34 -15.35
CA ASN A 237 -13.32 -7.65 -15.26
C ASN A 237 -13.28 -6.67 -14.08
N ASP A 238 -13.46 -5.38 -14.38
CA ASP A 238 -13.62 -4.32 -13.39
C ASP A 238 -12.61 -4.37 -12.21
N GLY A 239 -11.32 -4.48 -12.53
CA GLY A 239 -10.24 -4.53 -11.52
C GLY A 239 -9.93 -5.91 -10.95
N LEU A 240 -10.78 -6.91 -11.19
CA LEU A 240 -10.51 -8.29 -10.85
C LEU A 240 -9.86 -9.02 -12.03
N VAL A 241 -8.64 -9.50 -11.81
CA VAL A 241 -7.93 -10.39 -12.74
C VAL A 241 -8.04 -11.82 -12.24
N THR A 242 -8.77 -12.65 -12.99
CA THR A 242 -8.86 -14.10 -12.73
C THR A 242 -7.89 -14.83 -13.63
N ILE A 243 -6.98 -15.58 -13.02
CA ILE A 243 -6.03 -16.47 -13.66
C ILE A 243 -6.51 -17.90 -13.46
N VAL A 244 -6.77 -18.62 -14.54
CA VAL A 244 -7.19 -20.02 -14.51
C VAL A 244 -6.07 -20.89 -15.05
N LEU A 245 -5.55 -21.77 -14.19
CA LEU A 245 -4.54 -22.76 -14.54
C LEU A 245 -5.21 -24.12 -14.69
N THR A 246 -5.23 -24.69 -15.90
CA THR A 246 -5.94 -25.93 -16.21
C THR A 246 -4.96 -27.05 -16.52
N ASN A 247 -5.07 -28.17 -15.80
CA ASN A 247 -4.27 -29.38 -16.07
C ASN A 247 -5.19 -30.41 -16.70
N THR A 248 -4.80 -30.87 -17.88
CA THR A 248 -5.52 -31.91 -18.60
C THR A 248 -4.69 -33.18 -18.55
N LYS A 249 -5.29 -34.27 -18.07
CA LYS A 249 -4.60 -35.57 -17.98
C LYS A 249 -4.19 -36.03 -19.37
N ASN A 250 -2.94 -36.45 -19.51
CA ASN A 250 -2.45 -37.00 -20.76
C ASN A 250 -3.23 -38.27 -21.09
N GLN A 251 -3.77 -38.37 -22.31
CA GLN A 251 -4.35 -39.61 -22.79
C GLN A 251 -3.23 -40.56 -23.19
N GLU A 252 -3.28 -41.80 -22.72
CA GLU A 252 -2.42 -42.86 -23.26
C GLU A 252 -2.79 -43.05 -24.73
N GLN A 253 -1.86 -42.76 -25.64
CA GLN A 253 -2.06 -43.14 -27.04
C GLN A 253 -2.09 -44.67 -27.09
N PRO A 254 -3.11 -45.29 -27.71
CA PRO A 254 -3.07 -46.72 -27.95
C PRO A 254 -1.80 -47.05 -28.74
N PRO A 255 -1.15 -48.21 -28.48
CA PRO A 255 0.04 -48.59 -29.21
C PRO A 255 -0.26 -48.52 -30.71
N VAL A 256 0.61 -47.83 -31.46
CA VAL A 256 0.48 -47.73 -32.92
C VAL A 256 0.48 -49.16 -33.47
N VAL A 257 -0.69 -49.66 -33.86
CA VAL A 257 -0.80 -50.91 -34.60
C VAL A 257 -0.13 -50.68 -35.95
N LYS A 258 0.98 -51.38 -36.21
CA LYS A 258 1.59 -51.43 -37.54
C LYS A 258 0.67 -52.25 -38.46
N SER A 259 -0.40 -51.65 -38.98
CA SER A 259 -1.13 -52.20 -40.12
C SER A 259 -0.51 -51.66 -41.41
N GLY A 260 0.61 -52.27 -41.81
CA GLY A 260 1.25 -52.05 -43.08
C GLY A 260 1.78 -53.39 -43.56
N ASP A 261 1.13 -53.95 -44.59
CA ASP A 261 1.55 -55.18 -45.27
C ASP A 261 3.06 -55.13 -45.55
N SER A 262 3.82 -56.05 -44.98
CA SER A 262 5.25 -56.21 -45.27
C SER A 262 5.45 -57.06 -46.53
N THR A 263 4.62 -56.86 -47.54
CA THR A 263 4.71 -57.62 -48.79
C THR A 263 5.83 -57.04 -49.64
N HIS A 264 6.96 -57.75 -49.71
CA HIS A 264 8.11 -57.39 -50.55
C HIS A 264 7.78 -57.54 -52.04
N ILE A 265 7.10 -56.53 -52.61
CA ILE A 265 6.67 -56.52 -54.02
C ILE A 265 7.83 -56.67 -55.02
N THR A 266 9.05 -56.34 -54.59
CA THR A 266 10.30 -56.50 -55.34
C THR A 266 10.52 -57.94 -55.81
N ILE A 267 10.18 -58.95 -55.01
CA ILE A 267 10.39 -60.36 -55.39
C ILE A 267 9.48 -60.76 -56.57
N TYR A 268 8.26 -60.24 -56.60
CA TYR A 268 7.29 -60.51 -57.67
C TYR A 268 7.70 -59.79 -58.97
N ILE A 269 8.23 -58.56 -58.87
CA ILE A 269 8.77 -57.84 -60.04
C ILE A 269 9.96 -58.60 -60.65
N PHE A 270 10.87 -59.13 -59.82
CA PHE A 270 11.98 -59.95 -60.31
C PHE A 270 11.52 -61.23 -61.00
N LEU A 271 10.55 -61.95 -60.43
CA LEU A 271 9.97 -63.15 -61.06
C LEU A 271 9.33 -62.85 -62.42
N LEU A 272 8.63 -61.72 -62.55
CA LEU A 272 7.97 -61.31 -63.78
C LEU A 272 8.98 -60.88 -64.86
N ALA A 273 10.05 -60.20 -64.48
CA ALA A 273 11.15 -59.87 -65.39
C ALA A 273 11.89 -61.13 -65.86
N LEU A 274 12.14 -62.10 -64.96
CA LEU A 274 12.83 -63.35 -65.28
C LEU A 274 11.99 -64.21 -66.25
N SER A 275 10.67 -64.30 -66.03
CA SER A 275 9.77 -65.04 -66.90
C SER A 275 9.66 -64.40 -68.29
N GLY A 276 9.62 -63.06 -68.36
CA GLY A 276 9.65 -62.33 -69.63
C GLY A 276 10.92 -62.61 -70.43
N LEU A 277 12.09 -62.59 -69.77
CA LEU A 277 13.37 -62.94 -70.40
C LEU A 277 13.40 -64.38 -70.89
N ALA A 278 12.88 -65.33 -70.10
CA ALA A 278 12.79 -66.73 -70.51
C ALA A 278 11.90 -66.91 -71.75
N LEU A 279 10.75 -66.25 -71.82
CA LEU A 279 9.86 -66.28 -72.98
C LEU A 279 10.53 -65.70 -74.24
N ILE A 280 11.27 -64.59 -74.11
CA ILE A 280 12.01 -63.99 -75.23
C ILE A 280 13.11 -64.94 -75.73
N LEU A 281 13.84 -65.60 -74.82
CA LEU A 281 14.89 -66.55 -75.18
C LEU A 281 14.33 -67.81 -75.85
N ILE A 282 13.20 -68.33 -75.36
CA ILE A 282 12.50 -69.46 -75.99
C ILE A 282 12.00 -69.07 -77.39
N GLY A 283 11.38 -67.89 -77.54
CA GLY A 283 10.94 -67.38 -78.84
C GLY A 283 12.07 -67.29 -79.87
N LYS A 284 13.21 -66.70 -79.47
CA LYS A 284 14.41 -66.62 -80.32
C LYS A 284 15.01 -67.97 -80.69
N ARG A 285 14.80 -69.00 -79.86
CA ARG A 285 15.31 -70.36 -80.12
C ARG A 285 14.39 -71.16 -81.03
N LEU A 286 13.10 -70.82 -81.09
CA LEU A 286 12.11 -71.39 -82.00
C LEU A 286 12.18 -70.77 -83.42
N GLU A 287 12.82 -69.61 -83.58
CA GLU A 287 13.07 -68.94 -84.87
C GLU A 287 14.33 -69.43 -85.62
N LYS A 288 15.09 -70.38 -85.05
CA LYS A 288 16.23 -71.07 -85.69
C LYS A 288 15.86 -72.50 -86.05
#